data_AF-A0A2X4UB65-F1
#
_entry.id   AF-A0A2X4UB65-F1
#
_cell.length_a   1.000
_cell.length_b   1.000
_cell.length_c   1.000
_cell.angle_alpha   90.00
_cell.angle_beta   90.00
_cell.angle_gamma   90.00
#
_symmetry.space_group_name_H-M   'P 1'
#
loop_
_entity.id
_entity.type
_entity.pdbx_description
1 polymer ?
#
loop_
_entity_poly.entity_id
_entity_poly.type
_entity_poly.pdbx_seq_one_letter_code
_entity_poly.pdbx_strand_id
1 'polypeptide(L)'
;MTTLIEFNAVVAAAERLAGKVIRTPTIAGSRLAEKIQRPVFLKLENTQLGGSFKARGVLNKFLSLKGDFNETRFVAVSGGNFGIAIAEAAKIFGANVTIIMPPTRRRPLSTGSVTWAVPSSSNPMSTRHLSAPKLWLKRDMSSSTTATIR
;
A
#
# COMPACT_ATOMS: atom_id res chain seq x y z
N MET A 1 23.86 -13.82 -6.93
CA MET A 1 24.57 -12.53 -7.02
C MET A 1 23.73 -11.47 -6.34
N THR A 2 24.20 -10.92 -5.22
CA THR A 2 23.55 -9.81 -4.51
C THR A 2 23.90 -8.51 -5.22
N THR A 3 23.11 -8.16 -6.23
CA THR A 3 23.16 -6.83 -6.83
C THR A 3 22.63 -5.81 -5.83
N LEU A 4 23.51 -4.94 -5.35
CA LEU A 4 23.13 -3.81 -4.49
C LEU A 4 22.36 -2.77 -5.30
N ILE A 5 21.53 -1.99 -4.62
CA ILE A 5 20.77 -0.90 -5.26
C ILE A 5 21.70 0.29 -5.43
N GLU A 6 22.08 0.57 -6.67
CA GLU A 6 22.89 1.73 -7.03
C GLU A 6 22.08 3.02 -7.06
N PHE A 7 22.75 4.17 -6.91
CA PHE A 7 22.13 5.49 -7.00
C PHE A 7 21.32 5.68 -8.29
N ASN A 8 21.84 5.19 -9.42
CA ASN A 8 21.15 5.26 -10.71
C ASN A 8 19.80 4.54 -10.71
N ALA A 9 19.63 3.47 -9.92
CA ALA A 9 18.34 2.80 -9.79
C ALA A 9 17.30 3.69 -9.09
N VAL A 10 17.73 4.55 -8.16
CA VAL A 10 16.88 5.54 -7.48
C VAL A 10 16.49 6.67 -8.44
N VAL A 11 17.44 7.17 -9.25
CA VAL A 11 17.16 8.18 -10.28
C VAL A 11 16.15 7.66 -11.30
N ALA A 12 16.37 6.45 -11.83
CA ALA A 12 15.44 5.83 -12.76
C ALA A 12 14.05 5.58 -12.13
N ALA A 13 13.98 5.28 -10.82
CA ALA A 13 12.71 5.20 -10.11
C ALA A 13 12.01 6.57 -10.01
N ALA A 14 12.77 7.64 -9.76
CA ALA A 14 12.21 9.00 -9.71
C ALA A 14 11.60 9.42 -11.07
N GLU A 15 12.26 9.09 -12.17
CA GLU A 15 11.77 9.33 -13.53
C GLU A 15 10.48 8.56 -13.83
N ARG A 16 10.44 7.25 -13.53
CA ARG A 16 9.21 6.44 -13.72
C ARG A 16 8.02 6.98 -12.93
N LEU A 17 8.29 7.45 -11.71
CA LEU A 17 7.27 7.97 -10.79
C LEU A 17 6.83 9.40 -11.09
N ALA A 18 7.49 10.11 -12.02
CA ALA A 18 7.14 11.48 -12.35
C ALA A 18 5.66 11.61 -12.77
N GLY A 19 4.96 12.55 -12.13
CA GLY A 19 3.53 12.80 -12.33
C GLY A 19 2.58 11.75 -11.73
N LYS A 20 3.09 10.69 -11.10
CA LYS A 20 2.28 9.57 -10.55
C LYS A 20 2.31 9.48 -9.02
N VAL A 21 3.14 10.31 -8.39
CA VAL A 21 3.24 10.44 -6.93
C VAL A 21 3.12 11.90 -6.54
N ILE A 22 2.61 12.12 -5.33
CA ILE A 22 2.54 13.47 -4.77
C ILE A 22 3.96 13.95 -4.45
N ARG A 23 4.30 15.14 -4.91
CA ARG A 23 5.52 15.83 -4.46
C ARG A 23 5.26 16.38 -3.06
N THR A 24 5.45 15.51 -2.07
CA THR A 24 5.19 15.80 -0.66
C THR A 24 5.92 17.06 -0.21
N PRO A 25 5.30 17.91 0.63
CA PRO A 25 5.94 19.11 1.11
C PRO A 25 7.13 18.79 2.02
N THR A 26 8.11 19.68 2.00
CA THR A 26 9.22 19.70 2.97
C THR A 26 9.04 20.96 3.81
N ILE A 27 8.84 20.81 5.12
CA ILE A 27 8.62 21.94 6.02
C ILE A 27 9.76 22.07 7.03
N ALA A 28 10.03 23.28 7.50
CA ALA A 28 10.96 23.49 8.60
C ALA A 28 10.34 23.00 9.92
N GLY A 29 11.10 22.24 10.70
CA GLY A 29 10.71 21.77 12.03
C GLY A 29 11.26 22.67 13.12
N SER A 30 10.77 23.91 13.25
CA SER A 30 11.31 24.94 14.15
C SER A 30 11.56 24.44 15.58
N ARG A 31 10.57 23.78 16.20
CA ARG A 31 10.71 23.20 17.55
C ARG A 31 11.78 22.10 17.65
N LEU A 32 11.93 21.28 16.61
CA LEU A 32 13.01 20.28 16.60
C LEU A 32 14.37 20.94 16.37
N ALA A 33 14.42 21.97 15.54
CA ALA A 33 15.64 22.70 15.25
C ALA A 33 16.18 23.40 16.50
N GLU A 34 15.32 24.03 17.30
CA GLU A 34 15.66 24.62 18.61
C GLU A 34 16.22 23.58 19.58
N LYS A 35 15.58 22.41 19.66
CA LYS A 35 16.01 21.33 20.55
C LYS A 35 17.35 20.71 20.14
N ILE A 36 17.60 20.56 18.84
CA ILE A 36 18.80 19.91 18.29
C ILE A 36 19.92 20.93 18.03
N GLN A 37 19.64 22.24 18.16
CA GLN A 37 20.56 23.34 17.85
C GLN A 37 21.10 23.28 16.41
N ARG A 38 20.29 22.79 15.47
CA ARG A 38 20.63 22.65 14.04
C ARG A 38 19.38 22.79 13.17
N PRO A 39 19.48 23.21 11.89
CA PRO A 39 18.35 23.21 10.98
C PRO A 39 17.76 21.81 10.81
N VAL A 40 16.44 21.68 10.99
CA VAL A 40 15.70 20.43 10.81
C VAL A 40 14.57 20.64 9.81
N PHE A 41 14.47 19.72 8.85
CA PHE A 41 13.41 19.70 7.86
C PHE A 41 12.64 18.39 7.93
N LEU A 42 11.32 18.47 7.81
CA LEU A 42 10.42 17.33 7.84
C LEU A 42 9.88 17.07 6.44
N LYS A 43 10.11 15.86 5.93
CA LYS A 43 9.53 15.40 4.67
C LYS A 43 8.22 14.67 4.95
N LEU A 44 7.08 15.27 4.57
CA LEU A 44 5.76 14.81 4.98
C LEU A 44 5.22 13.67 4.09
N GLU A 45 5.90 12.51 4.12
CA GLU A 45 5.46 11.32 3.36
C GLU A 45 4.13 10.71 3.84
N ASN A 46 3.62 11.14 4.99
CA ASN A 46 2.27 10.82 5.43
C ASN A 46 1.18 11.43 4.53
N THR A 47 1.51 12.44 3.72
CA THR A 47 0.60 13.05 2.74
C THR A 47 0.61 12.35 1.37
N GLN A 48 1.41 11.30 1.22
CA GLN A 48 1.47 10.52 -0.01
C GLN A 48 0.21 9.67 -0.20
N LEU A 49 -0.03 9.20 -1.43
CA LEU A 49 -1.02 8.17 -1.74
C LEU A 49 -0.89 6.97 -0.76
N GLY A 50 -2.01 6.53 -0.19
CA GLY A 50 -2.02 5.48 0.83
C GLY A 50 -1.40 5.88 2.19
N GLY A 51 -1.19 7.18 2.43
CA GLY A 51 -0.80 7.75 3.72
C GLY A 51 0.64 7.50 4.15
N SER A 52 1.53 7.05 3.25
CA SER A 52 2.94 6.81 3.57
C SER A 52 3.84 6.74 2.34
N PHE A 53 5.16 6.73 2.57
CA PHE A 53 6.17 6.60 1.52
C PHE A 53 6.09 5.29 0.72
N LYS A 54 5.40 4.25 1.23
CA LYS A 54 5.38 2.91 0.62
C LYS A 54 4.74 2.90 -0.77
N ALA A 55 3.87 3.85 -1.08
CA ALA A 55 3.31 4.00 -2.41
C ALA A 55 4.39 4.21 -3.49
N ARG A 56 5.51 4.88 -3.18
CA ARG A 56 6.59 5.11 -4.16
C ARG A 56 7.18 3.78 -4.66
N GLY A 57 7.52 2.89 -3.73
CA GLY A 57 8.11 1.59 -4.07
C GLY A 57 7.13 0.68 -4.80
N VAL A 58 5.89 0.63 -4.32
CA VAL A 58 4.82 -0.15 -4.95
C VAL A 58 4.57 0.34 -6.38
N LEU A 59 4.30 1.63 -6.57
CA LEU A 59 4.05 2.19 -7.89
C LEU A 59 5.25 2.00 -8.83
N ASN A 60 6.48 2.18 -8.34
CA ASN A 60 7.67 1.95 -9.17
C ASN A 60 7.76 0.49 -9.61
N LYS A 61 7.41 -0.46 -8.75
CA LYS A 61 7.38 -1.88 -9.11
C LYS A 61 6.31 -2.13 -10.17
N PHE A 62 5.07 -1.69 -9.95
CA PHE A 62 3.99 -1.84 -10.93
C PHE A 62 4.36 -1.23 -12.29
N LEU A 63 4.89 -0.01 -12.32
CA LEU A 63 5.33 0.66 -13.55
C LEU A 63 6.52 -0.02 -14.24
N SER A 64 7.34 -0.77 -13.50
CA SER A 64 8.46 -1.52 -14.08
C SER A 64 8.05 -2.85 -14.71
N LEU A 65 6.87 -3.37 -14.35
CA LEU A 65 6.36 -4.62 -14.89
C LEU A 65 5.82 -4.37 -16.30
N LYS A 66 6.16 -5.26 -17.22
CA LYS A 66 5.64 -5.29 -18.59
C LYS A 66 4.69 -6.48 -18.69
N GLY A 67 3.51 -6.30 -19.25
CA GLY A 67 2.52 -7.35 -19.46
C GLY A 67 1.09 -6.90 -19.14
N ASP A 68 0.13 -7.78 -19.38
CA ASP A 68 -1.26 -7.56 -19.00
C ASP A 68 -1.44 -7.87 -17.50
N PHE A 69 -1.84 -6.85 -16.75
CA PHE A 69 -2.12 -6.99 -15.32
C PHE A 69 -3.39 -7.81 -15.03
N ASN A 70 -4.23 -8.07 -16.04
CA ASN A 70 -5.40 -8.95 -15.89
C ASN A 70 -5.01 -10.42 -15.80
N GLU A 71 -3.93 -10.84 -16.47
CA GLU A 71 -3.45 -12.22 -16.44
C GLU A 71 -2.53 -12.50 -15.24
N THR A 72 -2.01 -11.44 -14.62
CA THR A 72 -1.06 -11.53 -13.51
C THR A 72 -1.75 -11.31 -12.17
N ARG A 73 -1.66 -12.31 -11.27
CA ARG A 73 -2.15 -12.16 -9.88
C ARG A 73 -1.00 -11.78 -8.95
N PHE A 74 -1.16 -10.67 -8.26
CA PHE A 74 -0.19 -10.25 -7.24
C PHE A 74 -0.62 -10.74 -5.87
N VAL A 75 0.36 -11.10 -5.05
CA VAL A 75 0.13 -11.45 -3.65
C VAL A 75 1.11 -10.67 -2.78
N ALA A 76 0.61 -10.10 -1.69
CA ALA A 76 1.45 -9.45 -0.69
C ALA A 76 0.96 -9.77 0.72
N VAL A 77 1.92 -9.90 1.64
CA VAL A 77 1.62 -10.11 3.06
C VAL A 77 1.88 -8.80 3.81
N SER A 78 0.83 -8.08 4.18
CA SER A 78 0.96 -6.87 5.01
C SER A 78 -0.36 -6.42 5.61
N GLY A 79 -0.38 -6.19 6.93
CA GLY A 79 -1.52 -5.62 7.65
C GLY A 79 -1.49 -4.11 7.85
N GLY A 80 -0.73 -3.37 7.05
CA GLY A 80 -0.56 -1.92 7.25
C GLY A 80 -0.26 -1.17 5.96
N ASN A 81 0.51 -0.08 6.07
CA ASN A 81 0.77 0.87 4.98
C ASN A 81 1.21 0.26 3.63
N PHE A 82 1.86 -0.91 3.63
CA PHE A 82 2.25 -1.57 2.37
C PHE A 82 1.04 -2.20 1.67
N GLY A 83 0.16 -2.86 2.45
CA GLY A 83 -1.10 -3.38 1.93
C GLY A 83 -1.99 -2.26 1.40
N ILE A 84 -2.07 -1.13 2.10
CA ILE A 84 -2.82 0.06 1.61
C ILE A 84 -2.21 0.58 0.30
N ALA A 85 -0.89 0.73 0.23
CA ALA A 85 -0.21 1.18 -0.99
C ALA A 85 -0.45 0.23 -2.19
N ILE A 86 -0.46 -1.08 -1.95
CA ILE A 86 -0.78 -2.09 -2.96
C ILE A 86 -2.24 -2.01 -3.38
N ALA A 87 -3.16 -1.84 -2.44
CA ALA A 87 -4.57 -1.71 -2.74
C ALA A 87 -4.86 -0.50 -3.64
N GLU A 88 -4.22 0.63 -3.37
CA GLU A 88 -4.34 1.83 -4.20
C GLU A 88 -3.69 1.65 -5.57
N ALA A 89 -2.50 1.02 -5.65
CA ALA A 89 -1.87 0.70 -6.94
C ALA A 89 -2.73 -0.27 -7.78
N ALA A 90 -3.33 -1.28 -7.16
CA ALA A 90 -4.22 -2.22 -7.84
C ALA A 90 -5.38 -1.51 -8.53
N LYS A 91 -6.00 -0.53 -7.87
CA LYS A 91 -7.07 0.30 -8.45
C LYS A 91 -6.59 1.14 -9.63
N ILE A 92 -5.40 1.73 -9.51
CA ILE A 92 -4.82 2.59 -10.57
C ILE A 92 -4.52 1.78 -11.84
N PHE A 93 -4.01 0.56 -11.69
CA PHE A 93 -3.57 -0.28 -12.81
C PHE A 93 -4.57 -1.35 -13.24
N GLY A 94 -5.73 -1.46 -12.58
CA GLY A 94 -6.71 -2.53 -12.83
C GLY A 94 -6.15 -3.93 -12.56
N ALA A 95 -5.24 -4.06 -11.59
CA ALA A 95 -4.53 -5.30 -11.33
C ALA A 95 -5.23 -6.17 -10.27
N ASN A 96 -5.22 -7.49 -10.46
CA ASN A 96 -5.78 -8.42 -9.48
C ASN A 96 -4.78 -8.67 -8.35
N VAL A 97 -5.10 -8.23 -7.13
CA VAL A 97 -4.19 -8.35 -5.98
C VAL A 97 -4.85 -8.98 -4.77
N THR A 98 -4.14 -9.93 -4.16
CA THR A 98 -4.47 -10.54 -2.88
C THR A 98 -3.55 -10.02 -1.78
N ILE A 99 -4.12 -9.40 -0.75
CA ILE A 99 -3.39 -8.92 0.42
C ILE A 99 -3.71 -9.84 1.60
N ILE A 100 -2.69 -10.51 2.12
CA ILE A 100 -2.77 -11.36 3.30
C ILE A 100 -2.38 -10.53 4.52
N MET A 101 -3.28 -10.44 5.48
CA MET A 101 -3.04 -9.71 6.73
C MET A 101 -2.78 -10.72 7.86
N PRO A 102 -1.67 -10.56 8.62
CA PRO A 102 -1.46 -11.38 9.81
C PRO A 102 -2.56 -11.11 10.85
N PRO A 103 -2.99 -12.13 11.60
CA PRO A 103 -3.99 -11.95 12.66
C PRO A 103 -3.40 -11.02 13.72
N THR A 104 -3.92 -9.80 13.81
CA THR A 104 -3.53 -8.81 14.81
C THR A 104 -4.68 -8.57 15.79
N ARG A 105 -4.36 -8.44 17.08
CA ARG A 105 -5.32 -8.06 18.13
C ARG A 105 -5.67 -6.57 18.15
N ARG A 106 -5.09 -5.74 17.26
CA ARG A 106 -5.30 -4.29 17.22
C ARG A 106 -5.96 -3.85 15.91
N ARG A 107 -6.96 -2.97 16.06
CA ARG A 107 -7.88 -2.41 15.05
C ARG A 107 -7.18 -2.08 13.72
N PRO A 108 -7.76 -2.45 12.56
CA PRO A 108 -7.21 -2.07 11.25
C PRO A 108 -7.22 -0.55 11.08
N LEU A 109 -6.12 0.01 10.57
CA LEU A 109 -6.06 1.40 10.08
C LEU A 109 -6.70 1.41 8.69
N SER A 110 -7.84 2.08 8.50
CA SER A 110 -8.50 2.17 7.20
C SER A 110 -8.79 3.61 6.79
N THR A 111 -8.54 3.89 5.51
CA THR A 111 -9.23 4.90 4.68
C THR A 111 -9.03 4.46 3.23
N GLY A 112 -10.09 3.93 2.61
CA GLY A 112 -10.08 3.42 1.23
C GLY A 112 -10.93 2.15 1.08
N SER A 113 -11.81 2.11 0.06
CA SER A 113 -12.61 0.95 -0.31
C SER A 113 -11.72 -0.21 -0.74
N VAL A 114 -11.58 -1.21 0.12
CA VAL A 114 -10.92 -2.49 -0.18
C VAL A 114 -12.00 -3.55 -0.11
N THR A 115 -12.18 -4.30 -1.18
CA THR A 115 -13.10 -5.45 -1.18
C THR A 115 -12.45 -6.57 -0.38
N TRP A 116 -13.08 -6.95 0.73
CA TRP A 116 -12.56 -7.97 1.64
C TRP A 116 -13.16 -9.33 1.26
N ALA A 117 -12.31 -10.32 0.98
CA ALA A 117 -12.73 -11.70 0.76
C ALA A 117 -12.30 -12.55 1.96
N VAL A 118 -13.20 -12.78 2.91
CA VAL A 118 -12.97 -13.77 3.98
C VAL A 118 -13.08 -15.16 3.37
N PRO A 119 -12.04 -16.01 3.40
CA PRO A 119 -12.21 -17.42 3.09
C PRO A 119 -13.05 -18.05 4.21
N SER A 120 -14.29 -18.48 3.93
CA SER A 120 -15.01 -19.32 4.89
C SER A 120 -14.53 -20.75 4.72
N SER A 121 -14.36 -21.46 5.83
CA SER A 121 -13.91 -22.85 5.89
C SER A 121 -14.81 -23.86 5.16
N SER A 122 -15.93 -23.40 4.61
CA SER A 122 -16.91 -24.21 3.90
C SER A 122 -16.90 -24.05 2.38
N ASN A 123 -16.19 -23.07 1.79
CA ASN A 123 -16.07 -22.98 0.33
C ASN A 123 -14.91 -22.04 -0.13
N PRO A 124 -13.80 -22.56 -0.69
CA PRO A 124 -12.64 -21.75 -1.08
C PRO A 124 -12.87 -20.84 -2.31
N MET A 125 -14.02 -20.91 -2.99
CA MET A 125 -14.32 -20.15 -4.23
C MET A 125 -15.50 -19.17 -4.15
N SER A 126 -16.02 -18.89 -2.96
CA SER A 126 -17.09 -17.90 -2.79
C SER A 126 -16.52 -16.47 -2.71
N THR A 127 -16.37 -15.81 -3.86
CA THR A 127 -16.12 -14.36 -3.89
C THR A 127 -17.44 -13.62 -3.73
N ARG A 128 -17.72 -13.12 -2.52
CA ARG A 128 -18.83 -12.16 -2.34
C ARG A 128 -18.40 -10.79 -2.83
N HIS A 129 -19.04 -10.31 -3.90
CA HIS A 129 -19.01 -8.90 -4.29
C HIS A 129 -19.75 -8.11 -3.21
N LEU A 130 -19.00 -7.45 -2.33
CA LEU A 130 -19.54 -6.46 -1.42
C LEU A 130 -19.25 -5.08 -2.00
N SER A 131 -20.20 -4.54 -2.77
CA SER A 131 -20.29 -3.10 -2.97
C SER A 131 -20.94 -2.51 -1.71
N ALA A 132 -20.19 -1.74 -0.91
CA ALA A 132 -20.85 -0.82 0.03
C ALA A 132 -19.89 0.21 0.65
N PRO A 133 -20.33 1.46 0.82
CA PRO A 133 -19.74 2.42 1.75
C PRO A 133 -20.07 2.12 3.23
N LYS A 134 -20.59 0.94 3.58
CA LYS A 134 -21.03 0.58 4.93
C LYS A 134 -20.71 -0.87 5.26
N LEU A 135 -19.54 -1.16 5.82
CA LEU A 135 -19.30 -2.43 6.53
C LEU A 135 -18.18 -2.24 7.56
N TRP A 136 -18.57 -1.63 8.69
CA TRP A 136 -17.71 -1.32 9.83
C TRP A 136 -18.04 -2.13 11.09
N LEU A 137 -18.85 -3.18 11.02
CA LEU A 137 -19.11 -4.00 12.19
C LEU A 137 -19.04 -5.51 11.92
N LYS A 138 -18.22 -6.13 12.78
CA LYS A 138 -17.98 -7.56 13.01
C LYS A 138 -16.94 -8.21 12.08
N ARG A 139 -15.74 -8.39 12.64
CA ARG A 139 -14.82 -9.45 12.23
C ARG A 139 -14.38 -10.22 13.47
N ASP A 140 -14.66 -11.51 13.45
CA ASP A 140 -14.21 -12.49 14.44
C ASP A 140 -12.68 -12.64 14.34
N MET A 141 -12.00 -12.64 15.49
CA MET A 141 -10.56 -12.36 15.63
C MET A 141 -9.67 -13.61 15.65
N SER A 142 -10.16 -14.76 15.19
CA SER A 142 -9.47 -16.05 15.34
C SER A 142 -8.72 -16.56 14.09
N SER A 143 -8.88 -15.93 12.91
CA SER A 143 -8.30 -16.42 11.65
C SER A 143 -7.58 -15.34 10.83
N SER A 144 -6.55 -15.75 10.09
CA SER A 144 -5.85 -14.90 9.11
C SER A 144 -6.86 -14.36 8.08
N THR A 145 -6.75 -13.07 7.78
CA THR A 145 -7.71 -12.37 6.92
C THR A 145 -7.09 -12.09 5.56
N THR A 146 -7.80 -12.48 4.50
CA THR A 146 -7.44 -12.20 3.10
C THR A 146 -8.32 -11.08 2.55
N ALA A 147 -7.76 -10.25 1.67
CA ALA A 147 -8.50 -9.25 0.89
C ALA A 147 -8.13 -9.43 -0.59
N THR A 148 -9.12 -9.40 -1.48
CA THR A 148 -8.89 -9.51 -2.93
C THR A 148 -9.54 -8.33 -3.61
N ILE A 149 -8.73 -7.56 -4.33
CA ILE A 149 -9.17 -6.41 -5.11
C ILE A 149 -9.18 -6.85 -6.57
N ARG A 150 -10.35 -6.68 -7.21
CA ARG A 150 -10.57 -6.85 -8.65
C ARG A 150 -10.89 -5.50 -9.24
#